data_AF-A0A4Y8R4S6-F1
#
_entry.id   AF-A0A4Y8R4S6-F1
#
_cell.length_a   1.000
_cell.length_b   1.000
_cell.length_c   1.000
_cell.angle_alpha   90.00
_cell.angle_beta   90.00
_cell.angle_gamma   90.00
#
_symmetry.space_group_name_H-M   'P 1'
#
loop_
_entity.id
_entity.type
_entity.pdbx_description
1 polymer ?
#
loop_
_entity_poly.entity_id
_entity_poly.type
_entity_poly.pdbx_seq_one_letter_code
_entity_poly.pdbx_strand_id
1 'polypeptide(L)'
;MSISWPLEPARYDLVVDAPTGLRRVQVKTTTVRTSESWKVYLSTSRRGRTVYDVDEIDDFFVIDGALSYYVIPLTAVGGLHAIHLSAYERFRVAAIPTGSA
;
A
#
# COMPACT_ATOMS: atom_id res chain seq x y z
N MET A 1 -12.30 -1.80 -15.11
CA MET A 1 -11.91 -1.57 -13.71
C MET A 1 -12.69 -2.49 -12.82
N SER A 2 -12.04 -3.56 -12.37
CA SER A 2 -12.53 -4.53 -11.41
C SER A 2 -11.48 -4.76 -10.34
N ILE A 3 -11.91 -5.31 -9.20
CA ILE A 3 -11.05 -5.68 -8.09
C ILE A 3 -11.29 -7.16 -7.82
N SER A 4 -10.21 -7.90 -7.58
CA SER A 4 -10.26 -9.34 -7.33
C SER A 4 -9.29 -9.72 -6.20
N TRP A 5 -9.58 -10.83 -5.53
CA TRP A 5 -8.71 -11.43 -4.51
C TRP A 5 -8.09 -12.71 -5.03
N PRO A 6 -6.83 -13.02 -4.67
CA PRO A 6 -6.24 -14.32 -4.99
C PRO A 6 -6.96 -15.44 -4.22
N LEU A 7 -7.18 -16.57 -4.88
CA LEU A 7 -7.81 -17.74 -4.27
C LEU A 7 -6.84 -18.48 -3.33
N GLU A 8 -5.58 -18.58 -3.74
CA GLU A 8 -4.51 -19.21 -2.97
C GLU A 8 -3.70 -18.18 -2.18
N PRO A 9 -2.94 -18.60 -1.13
CA PRO A 9 -2.06 -17.70 -0.40
C PRO A 9 -1.10 -16.96 -1.33
N ALA A 10 -1.23 -15.64 -1.38
CA ALA A 10 -0.39 -14.77 -2.20
C ALA A 10 0.37 -13.76 -1.34
N ARG A 11 1.38 -13.14 -1.96
CA ARG A 11 2.14 -12.02 -1.38
C ARG A 11 1.44 -10.66 -1.56
N TYR A 12 0.31 -10.61 -2.25
CA TYR A 12 -0.53 -9.43 -2.39
C TYR A 12 -1.93 -9.75 -1.90
N ASP A 13 -2.70 -8.72 -1.56
CA ASP A 13 -4.07 -8.89 -1.09
C ASP A 13 -5.08 -8.74 -2.23
N LEU A 14 -4.76 -7.93 -3.25
CA LEU A 14 -5.66 -7.57 -4.33
C LEU A 14 -4.98 -7.66 -5.71
N VAL A 15 -5.78 -7.94 -6.73
CA VAL A 15 -5.47 -7.62 -8.12
C VAL A 15 -6.45 -6.56 -8.58
N VAL A 16 -5.93 -5.48 -9.16
CA VAL A 16 -6.72 -4.37 -9.69
C VAL A 16 -6.53 -4.30 -11.20
N ASP A 17 -7.65 -4.36 -11.92
CA ASP A 17 -7.68 -4.05 -13.36
C ASP A 17 -7.71 -2.53 -13.55
N ALA A 18 -6.53 -1.96 -13.83
CA ALA A 18 -6.35 -0.54 -14.10
C ALA A 18 -6.18 -0.27 -15.60
N PRO A 19 -6.40 0.98 -16.08
CA PRO A 19 -6.18 1.34 -17.48
C PRO A 19 -4.76 1.07 -17.98
N THR A 20 -3.80 1.03 -17.06
CA THR A 20 -2.38 0.73 -17.32
C THR A 20 -2.05 -0.76 -17.29
N GLY A 21 -3.05 -1.62 -17.04
CA GLY A 21 -2.92 -3.06 -16.91
C GLY A 21 -3.30 -3.59 -15.53
N LEU A 22 -3.16 -4.89 -15.36
CA LEU A 22 -3.38 -5.57 -14.07
C LEU A 22 -2.26 -5.20 -13.09
N ARG A 23 -2.64 -4.88 -11.85
CA ARG A 23 -1.69 -4.52 -10.79
C ARG A 23 -1.94 -5.36 -9.54
N ARG A 24 -0.89 -5.96 -9.01
CA ARG A 24 -0.87 -6.72 -7.75
C ARG A 24 -0.59 -5.75 -6.60
N VAL A 25 -1.53 -5.67 -5.67
CA VAL A 25 -1.52 -4.66 -4.62
C VAL A 25 -1.47 -5.31 -3.25
N GLN A 26 -0.47 -4.94 -2.47
CA GLN A 26 -0.40 -5.28 -1.05
C GLN A 26 -1.01 -4.16 -0.22
N VAL A 27 -1.97 -4.48 0.64
CA VAL A 27 -2.59 -3.55 1.57
C VAL A 27 -1.76 -3.49 2.86
N LYS A 28 -1.53 -2.28 3.38
CA LYS A 28 -0.95 -2.04 4.70
C LYS A 28 -1.76 -1.01 5.45
N THR A 29 -1.98 -1.24 6.72
CA THR A 29 -2.58 -0.25 7.62
C THR A 29 -1.59 0.14 8.70
N THR A 30 -1.68 1.37 9.18
CA THR A 30 -0.91 1.80 10.36
C THR A 30 -1.69 2.75 11.22
N THR A 31 -1.55 2.57 12.54
CA THR A 31 -1.97 3.52 13.57
C THR A 31 -0.76 3.99 14.39
N VAL A 32 0.46 3.67 13.95
CA VAL A 32 1.70 4.06 14.64
C VAL A 32 2.13 5.43 14.15
N ARG A 33 2.03 6.42 15.04
CA ARG A 33 2.54 7.77 14.80
C ARG A 33 3.92 7.93 15.43
N THR A 34 4.87 8.51 14.71
CA THR A 34 6.20 8.84 15.20
C THR A 34 6.48 10.30 14.88
N SER A 35 6.56 11.14 15.92
CA SER A 35 6.54 12.60 15.77
C SER A 35 5.30 13.04 14.96
N GLU A 36 5.48 13.82 13.91
CA GLU A 36 4.39 14.37 13.10
C GLU A 36 3.92 13.44 11.96
N SER A 37 4.55 12.27 11.78
CA SER A 37 4.26 11.38 10.64
C SER A 37 3.83 9.97 11.05
N TRP A 38 3.01 9.34 10.23
CA TRP A 38 2.63 7.94 10.36
C TRP A 38 3.76 7.04 9.84
N LYS A 39 4.15 6.06 10.65
CA LYS A 39 5.14 5.05 10.28
C LYS A 39 4.42 3.77 9.87
N VAL A 40 4.67 3.29 8.65
CA VAL A 40 4.12 2.03 8.15
C VAL A 40 5.24 1.01 7.95
N TYR A 41 4.99 -0.24 8.35
CA TYR A 41 5.88 -1.36 8.02
C TYR A 41 5.44 -1.99 6.71
N LEU A 42 6.38 -2.10 5.78
CA LEU A 42 6.16 -2.62 4.43
C LEU A 42 6.67 -4.06 4.27
N SER A 43 7.16 -4.68 5.35
CA SER A 43 7.60 -6.08 5.36
C SER A 43 6.51 -7.03 5.86
N THR A 44 6.58 -8.30 5.48
CA THR A 44 5.79 -9.37 6.14
C THR A 44 6.44 -9.79 7.46
N SER A 45 5.66 -10.25 8.44
CA SER A 45 6.15 -10.66 9.77
C SER A 45 6.22 -12.17 9.99
N ARG A 46 5.75 -12.99 9.04
CA ARG A 46 5.40 -14.40 9.30
C ARG A 46 6.60 -15.33 9.60
N ARG A 47 7.83 -15.03 9.15
CA ARG A 47 9.03 -15.86 9.43
C ARG A 47 10.36 -15.05 9.47
N GLY A 48 10.25 -13.76 9.73
CA GLY A 48 11.32 -12.78 9.51
C GLY A 48 10.79 -11.59 8.71
N ARG A 49 11.39 -10.41 8.86
CA ARG A 49 10.99 -9.24 8.08
C ARG A 49 11.55 -9.35 6.66
N THR A 50 10.71 -9.79 5.74
CA THR A 50 11.06 -9.85 4.31
C THR A 50 10.37 -8.70 3.59
N VAL A 51 11.13 -7.98 2.76
CA VAL A 51 10.62 -6.94 1.85
C VAL A 51 9.97 -7.60 0.63
N TYR A 52 9.18 -6.83 -0.10
CA TYR A 52 8.55 -7.31 -1.33
C TYR A 52 9.45 -7.06 -2.54
N ASP A 53 9.36 -7.96 -3.51
CA ASP A 53 10.03 -7.84 -4.82
C ASP A 53 9.06 -7.37 -5.92
N VAL A 54 9.58 -6.83 -7.01
CA VAL A 54 8.81 -6.42 -8.21
C VAL A 54 8.10 -7.59 -8.86
N ASP A 55 8.62 -8.81 -8.68
CA ASP A 55 7.96 -10.03 -9.14
C ASP A 55 6.82 -10.47 -8.19
N GLU A 56 6.67 -9.85 -7.02
CA GLU A 56 5.61 -10.19 -6.05
C GLU A 56 4.46 -9.20 -6.08
N ILE A 57 4.75 -7.90 -6.05
CA ILE A 57 3.74 -6.84 -6.01
C ILE A 57 4.16 -5.65 -6.88
N ASP A 58 3.17 -4.88 -7.33
CA ASP A 58 3.40 -3.67 -8.11
C ASP A 58 3.25 -2.42 -7.23
N ASP A 59 2.27 -2.41 -6.33
CA ASP A 59 2.00 -1.27 -5.44
C ASP A 59 1.67 -1.67 -4.00
N PHE A 60 1.91 -0.75 -3.08
CA PHE A 60 1.30 -0.73 -1.77
C PHE A 60 0.08 0.18 -1.75
N PHE A 61 -1.05 -0.33 -1.25
CA PHE A 61 -2.16 0.49 -0.82
C PHE A 61 -2.08 0.69 0.70
N VAL A 62 -1.82 1.92 1.14
CA VAL A 62 -1.60 2.24 2.55
C VAL A 62 -2.73 3.07 3.11
N ILE A 63 -3.23 2.68 4.28
CA ILE A 63 -4.23 3.42 5.06
C ILE A 63 -3.60 3.84 6.39
N ASP A 64 -3.57 5.14 6.65
CA ASP A 64 -3.06 5.67 7.92
C ASP A 64 -4.16 5.85 8.99
N GLY A 65 -3.75 6.21 10.21
CA GLY A 65 -4.66 6.36 11.34
C GLY A 65 -5.61 7.56 11.23
N ALA A 66 -5.40 8.45 10.26
CA ALA A 66 -6.31 9.54 9.93
C ALA A 66 -7.21 9.21 8.71
N LEU A 67 -7.24 7.93 8.30
CA LEU A 67 -7.96 7.44 7.12
C LEU A 67 -7.52 8.13 5.82
N SER A 68 -6.27 8.58 5.76
CA SER A 68 -5.67 8.97 4.49
C SER A 68 -5.19 7.73 3.73
N TYR A 69 -5.44 7.74 2.43
CA TYR A 69 -5.13 6.64 1.53
C TYR A 69 -3.94 7.00 0.65
N TYR A 70 -3.05 6.04 0.42
CA TYR A 70 -1.89 6.20 -0.46
C TYR A 70 -1.78 5.00 -1.40
N VAL A 71 -1.41 5.26 -2.66
CA VAL A 71 -1.01 4.22 -3.62
C VAL A 71 0.46 4.45 -3.96
N ILE A 72 1.34 3.66 -3.36
CA ILE A 72 2.79 3.84 -3.45
C ILE A 72 3.37 2.71 -4.30
N PRO A 73 3.97 3.00 -5.47
CA PRO A 73 4.65 1.98 -6.25
C PRO A 73 5.79 1.33 -5.46
N LEU A 74 5.97 0.02 -5.59
CA LEU A 74 7.06 -0.68 -4.89
C LEU A 74 8.43 -0.04 -5.19
N THR A 75 8.65 0.35 -6.44
CA THR A 75 9.89 0.98 -6.91
C THR A 75 10.18 2.31 -6.22
N ALA A 76 9.16 3.02 -5.72
CA ALA A 76 9.34 4.27 -4.98
C ALA A 76 9.82 4.07 -3.54
N VAL A 77 9.63 2.87 -2.98
CA VAL A 77 10.00 2.51 -1.60
C VAL A 77 11.46 2.08 -1.51
N GLY A 78 12.03 1.51 -2.58
CA GLY A 78 13.44 1.14 -2.66
C GLY A 78 13.88 0.07 -1.64
N GLY A 79 13.02 -0.92 -1.34
CA GLY A 79 13.36 -2.03 -0.44
C GLY A 79 13.39 -1.67 1.06
N LEU A 80 12.85 -0.52 1.46
CA LEU A 80 12.74 -0.16 2.88
C LEU A 80 11.70 -1.02 3.62
N HIS A 81 12.06 -1.51 4.81
CA HIS A 81 11.13 -2.27 5.67
C HIS A 81 10.04 -1.41 6.31
N ALA A 82 10.30 -0.12 6.47
CA ALA A 82 9.35 0.83 7.03
C ALA A 82 9.61 2.22 6.45
N ILE A 83 8.54 2.99 6.30
CA ILE A 83 8.61 4.36 5.79
C ILE A 83 7.78 5.31 6.66
N HIS A 84 8.14 6.58 6.62
CA HIS A 84 7.30 7.67 7.13
C HIS A 84 6.47 8.22 5.98
N LEU A 85 5.14 8.26 6.13
CA LEU A 85 4.23 8.63 5.04
C LEU A 85 4.38 10.09 4.57
N SER A 86 4.91 10.97 5.42
CA SER A 86 5.20 12.36 5.06
C SER A 86 6.16 12.50 3.87
N ALA A 87 7.07 11.54 3.66
CA ALA A 87 7.96 11.52 2.49
C ALA A 87 7.25 11.06 1.18
N TYR A 88 6.01 10.60 1.29
CA TYR A 88 5.24 9.95 0.23
C TYR A 88 3.91 10.68 -0.04
N GLU A 89 3.74 11.91 0.42
CA GLU A 89 2.52 12.73 0.23
C GLU A 89 2.09 12.85 -1.25
N ARG A 90 3.04 12.85 -2.19
CA ARG A 90 2.72 12.87 -3.64
C ARG A 90 1.90 11.66 -4.12
N PHE A 91 1.90 10.58 -3.35
CA PHE A 91 1.16 9.35 -3.63
C PHE A 91 -0.16 9.27 -2.89
N ARG A 92 -0.52 10.31 -2.13
CA ARG A 92 -1.78 10.38 -1.43
C ARG A 92 -2.92 10.45 -2.44
N VAL A 93 -3.90 9.58 -2.27
CA VAL A 93 -5.10 9.57 -3.10
C VAL A 93 -6.03 10.65 -2.56
N ALA A 94 -6.52 11.52 -3.44
CA ALA A 94 -7.54 12.48 -3.09
C ALA A 94 -8.76 11.72 -2.55
N ALA A 95 -9.31 12.17 -1.42
CA ALA A 95 -10.55 11.61 -0.92
C ALA A 95 -11.60 11.73 -2.03
N ILE A 96 -12.27 10.62 -2.35
CA ILE A 96 -13.44 10.67 -3.23
C ILE A 96 -14.43 11.60 -2.53
N PRO A 97 -14.90 12.69 -3.17
CA PRO A 97 -15.96 13.49 -2.59
C PRO A 97 -17.11 12.55 -2.28
N THR A 98 -17.48 12.44 -1.00
CA THR A 98 -18.71 11.74 -0.64
C THR A 98 -19.83 12.52 -1.29
N GLY A 99 -20.28 12.09 -2.46
CA GLY A 99 -21.49 12.61 -3.08
C GLY A 99 -22.58 12.50 -2.03
N SER A 100 -23.12 13.66 -1.63
CA SER A 100 -24.26 13.71 -0.74
C SER A 100 -25.37 12.91 -1.39
N ALA A 101 -25.80 11.85 -0.71
CA ALA A 101 -26.99 11.08 -1.08
C ALA A 101 -28.25 11.96 -1.02
#